data_AF-W4H973-F1
#
_entry.id   AF-W4H973-F1
#
_cell.length_a   1.000
_cell.length_b   1.000
_cell.length_c   1.000
_cell.angle_alpha   90.00
_cell.angle_beta   90.00
_cell.angle_gamma   90.00
#
_symmetry.space_group_name_H-M   'P 1'
#
loop_
_entity.id
_entity.type
_entity.pdbx_description
1 polymer ?
#
loop_
_entity_poly.entity_id
_entity_poly.type
_entity_poly.pdbx_seq_one_letter_code
_entity_poly.pdbx_strand_id
1 'polypeptide(L)'
;MLSTVKSVAKRSVSIRAFSSIVRDVPNSIEQITVGRQGEELKLAEEGVELFNRDPIASEESQGNSKDDPILVPSWNSTRAVGISHNDSPYIVWFNLEEGKVHHVPRFNKYFKLDNKNPNAGHHHH
;
A
#
# COMPACT_ATOMS: atom_id res chain seq x y z
N MET A 1 -10.89 56.13 65.12
CA MET A 1 -9.77 55.76 64.23
C MET A 1 -10.27 54.72 63.24
N LEU A 2 -10.32 55.02 61.94
CA LEU A 2 -10.77 54.07 60.91
C LEU A 2 -9.65 53.07 60.57
N SER A 3 -9.97 51.78 60.58
CA SER A 3 -9.06 50.69 60.19
C SER A 3 -9.37 50.28 58.74
N THR A 4 -8.41 50.48 57.84
CA THR A 4 -8.51 50.09 56.42
C THR A 4 -8.24 48.59 56.26
N VAL A 5 -9.27 47.83 55.92
CA VAL A 5 -9.15 46.39 55.63
C VAL A 5 -8.67 46.23 54.19
N LYS A 6 -7.44 45.77 53.98
CA LYS A 6 -6.91 45.46 52.64
C LYS A 6 -7.42 44.08 52.20
N SER A 7 -8.31 44.06 51.21
CA SER A 7 -8.71 42.83 50.51
C SER A 7 -7.58 42.41 49.57
N VAL A 8 -6.95 41.27 49.85
CA VAL A 8 -5.96 40.65 48.95
C VAL A 8 -6.72 39.71 48.02
N ALA A 9 -6.94 40.14 46.79
CA ALA A 9 -7.52 39.29 45.76
C ALA A 9 -6.55 38.15 45.41
N LYS A 10 -6.93 36.91 45.74
CA LYS A 10 -6.21 35.71 45.31
C LYS A 10 -6.40 35.56 43.80
N ARG A 11 -5.39 35.92 43.01
CA ARG A 11 -5.39 35.62 41.56
C ARG A 11 -5.31 34.11 41.39
N SER A 12 -6.38 33.47 40.91
CA SER A 12 -6.29 32.10 40.45
C SER A 12 -5.47 32.08 39.17
N VAL A 13 -4.26 31.55 39.25
CA VAL A 13 -3.46 31.25 38.06
C VAL A 13 -4.11 30.02 37.43
N SER A 14 -4.73 30.19 36.27
CA SER A 14 -5.19 29.05 35.47
C SER A 14 -3.95 28.33 34.94
N ILE A 15 -3.54 27.27 35.64
CA ILE A 15 -2.55 26.34 35.13
C ILE A 15 -3.26 25.59 34.00
N ARG A 16 -2.89 25.88 32.75
CA ARG A 16 -3.17 24.98 31.64
C ARG A 16 -2.41 23.70 31.92
N ALA A 17 -3.04 22.75 32.61
CA ALA A 17 -2.56 21.40 32.71
C ALA A 17 -2.61 20.83 31.29
N PHE A 18 -1.45 20.57 30.69
CA PHE A 18 -1.38 19.60 29.60
C PHE A 18 -1.96 18.30 30.16
N SER A 19 -2.98 17.74 29.50
CA SER A 19 -3.62 16.52 29.97
C SER A 19 -2.56 15.42 30.06
N SER A 20 -2.16 15.04 31.27
CA SER A 20 -1.32 13.85 31.53
C SER A 20 -2.09 12.54 31.37
N ILE A 21 -3.29 12.60 30.79
CA ILE A 21 -4.12 11.46 30.45
C ILE A 21 -3.64 10.90 29.10
N VAL A 22 -2.68 9.98 29.17
CA VAL A 22 -2.48 8.92 28.16
C VAL A 22 -3.63 7.91 28.28
N ARG A 23 -4.89 8.36 28.21
CA ARG A 23 -6.07 7.48 28.45
C ARG A 23 -7.23 7.65 27.48
N ASP A 24 -7.13 8.47 26.44
CA ASP A 24 -8.29 8.65 25.55
C ASP A 24 -7.92 8.94 24.10
N VAL A 25 -6.75 8.48 23.67
CA VAL A 25 -6.53 8.24 22.24
C VAL A 25 -7.05 6.82 22.01
N PRO A 26 -8.10 6.62 21.21
CA PRO A 26 -8.49 5.29 20.79
C PRO A 26 -7.23 4.63 20.22
N ASN A 27 -6.81 3.52 20.79
CA ASN A 27 -5.62 2.77 20.36
C ASN A 27 -5.99 1.43 19.73
N SER A 28 -7.26 1.03 19.82
CA SER A 28 -7.76 -0.20 19.23
C SER A 28 -8.07 0.01 17.74
N ILE A 29 -7.44 -0.80 16.90
CA ILE A 29 -7.66 -0.90 15.44
C ILE A 29 -9.16 -0.97 15.14
N GLU A 30 -9.93 -1.73 15.92
CA GLU A 30 -11.39 -1.89 15.75
C GLU A 30 -12.22 -0.61 15.92
N GLN A 31 -11.74 0.38 16.69
CA GLN A 31 -12.47 1.65 16.90
C GLN A 31 -12.09 2.74 15.90
N ILE A 32 -10.94 2.65 15.24
CA ILE A 32 -10.38 3.74 14.44
C ILE A 32 -10.51 3.47 12.95
N THR A 33 -10.41 2.21 12.53
CA THR A 33 -10.30 1.87 11.10
C THR A 33 -11.47 1.02 10.62
N VAL A 34 -12.36 1.63 9.84
CA VAL A 34 -13.46 0.99 9.12
C VAL A 34 -13.20 0.97 7.62
N GLY A 35 -13.74 -0.02 6.91
CA GLY A 35 -13.57 -0.20 5.46
C GLY A 35 -12.19 -0.76 5.08
N ARG A 36 -11.67 -0.36 3.91
CA ARG A 36 -10.47 -0.94 3.28
C ARG A 36 -9.21 -0.86 4.15
N GLN A 37 -9.06 0.21 4.93
CA GLN A 37 -7.93 0.35 5.86
C GLN A 37 -8.01 -0.64 7.03
N GLY A 38 -9.22 -0.91 7.53
CA GLY A 38 -9.43 -1.93 8.57
C GLY A 38 -9.15 -3.34 8.05
N GLU A 39 -9.56 -3.62 6.81
CA GLU A 39 -9.27 -4.90 6.12
C GLU A 39 -7.77 -5.11 5.90
N GLU A 40 -7.05 -4.08 5.40
CA GLU A 40 -5.59 -4.12 5.25
C GLU A 40 -4.90 -4.41 6.59
N LEU A 41 -5.33 -3.79 7.69
CA LEU A 41 -4.73 -4.00 9.01
C LEU A 41 -4.95 -5.41 9.55
N LYS A 42 -6.17 -5.95 9.43
CA LYS A 42 -6.48 -7.33 9.85
C LYS A 42 -5.67 -8.35 9.08
N LEU A 43 -5.56 -8.20 7.76
CA LEU A 43 -4.76 -9.10 6.93
C LEU A 43 -3.26 -8.93 7.19
N ALA A 44 -2.80 -7.71 7.48
CA ALA A 44 -1.41 -7.46 7.85
C ALA A 44 -1.04 -8.14 9.19
N GLU A 45 -1.97 -8.24 10.15
CA GLU A 45 -1.78 -9.04 11.37
C GLU A 45 -1.60 -10.53 11.07
N GLU A 46 -2.26 -11.04 10.03
CA GLU A 46 -2.09 -12.40 9.51
C GLU A 46 -0.85 -12.55 8.60
N GLY A 47 -0.10 -11.47 8.38
CA GLY A 47 1.07 -11.42 7.50
C GLY A 47 0.74 -11.39 6.01
N VAL A 48 -0.51 -11.11 5.64
CA VAL A 48 -0.98 -11.04 4.25
C VAL A 48 -1.12 -9.59 3.82
N GLU A 49 -0.40 -9.20 2.77
CA GLU A 49 -0.53 -7.88 2.18
C GLU A 49 -1.65 -7.85 1.13
N LEU A 50 -2.71 -7.08 1.38
CA LEU A 50 -3.85 -6.98 0.48
C LEU A 50 -3.54 -6.16 -0.79
N PHE A 51 -2.73 -5.11 -0.69
CA PHE A 51 -2.38 -4.23 -1.80
C PHE A 51 -0.87 -4.10 -1.93
N ASN A 52 -0.28 -5.03 -2.66
CA ASN A 52 1.14 -5.03 -2.95
C ASN A 52 1.56 -3.75 -3.71
N ARG A 53 2.55 -3.05 -3.16
CA ARG A 53 3.14 -1.81 -3.71
C ARG A 53 4.57 -1.98 -4.19
N ASP A 54 5.14 -3.14 -3.94
CA ASP A 54 6.53 -3.44 -4.25
C ASP A 54 6.72 -3.64 -5.76
N PRO A 55 7.92 -3.35 -6.27
CA PRO A 55 8.27 -3.74 -7.62
C PRO A 55 8.16 -5.27 -7.76
N ILE A 56 7.86 -5.72 -8.98
CA ILE A 56 7.84 -7.15 -9.28
C ILE A 56 9.28 -7.66 -9.21
N ALA A 57 9.58 -8.43 -8.18
CA ALA A 57 10.84 -9.15 -8.08
C ALA A 57 10.84 -10.31 -9.09
N SER A 58 11.93 -10.44 -9.83
CA SER A 58 12.17 -11.55 -10.74
C SER A 58 13.61 -12.00 -10.56
N GLU A 59 13.83 -13.31 -10.63
CA GLU A 59 15.19 -13.86 -10.67
C GLU A 59 15.90 -13.45 -11.97
N GLU A 60 17.22 -13.32 -11.94
CA GLU A 60 18.00 -12.91 -13.12
C GLU A 60 17.84 -13.89 -14.32
N SER A 61 17.67 -15.18 -14.00
CA SER A 61 17.43 -16.23 -14.99
C SER A 61 16.03 -16.17 -15.63
N GLN A 62 15.06 -15.54 -14.96
CA GLN A 62 13.67 -15.52 -15.40
C GLN A 62 13.46 -14.55 -16.57
N GLY A 63 12.53 -14.89 -17.46
CA GLY A 63 12.21 -14.09 -18.63
C GLY A 63 13.23 -14.17 -19.75
N ASN A 64 14.26 -15.02 -19.66
CA ASN A 64 15.25 -15.20 -20.73
C ASN A 64 14.76 -16.13 -21.85
N SER A 65 13.67 -16.87 -21.64
CA SER A 65 13.04 -17.74 -22.63
C SER A 65 11.53 -17.51 -22.66
N LYS A 66 10.90 -17.87 -23.79
CA LYS A 66 9.45 -17.88 -23.94
C LYS A 66 8.79 -18.92 -23.02
N ASP A 67 9.51 -19.99 -22.70
CA ASP A 67 9.02 -21.08 -21.84
C ASP A 67 9.08 -20.73 -20.35
N ASP A 68 9.93 -19.75 -19.98
CA ASP A 68 10.08 -19.23 -18.62
C ASP A 68 9.94 -17.71 -18.58
N PRO A 69 8.74 -17.15 -18.82
CA PRO A 69 8.51 -15.72 -18.78
C PRO A 69 8.44 -15.18 -17.35
N ILE A 70 8.71 -13.89 -17.18
CA ILE A 70 8.41 -13.16 -15.94
C ILE A 70 6.89 -13.11 -15.76
N LEU A 71 6.41 -13.69 -14.66
CA LEU A 71 4.99 -13.73 -14.33
C LEU A 71 4.59 -12.44 -13.62
N VAL A 72 3.62 -11.75 -14.21
CA VAL A 72 3.11 -10.48 -13.69
C VAL A 72 1.73 -10.76 -13.07
N PRO A 73 1.58 -10.71 -11.74
CA PRO A 73 0.29 -10.97 -11.10
C PRO A 73 -0.74 -9.93 -11.55
N SER A 74 -2.01 -10.29 -11.68
CA SER A 74 -3.08 -9.33 -11.97
C SER A 74 -4.42 -9.87 -11.51
N TRP A 75 -5.36 -8.99 -11.17
CA TRP A 75 -6.77 -9.35 -10.97
C TRP A 75 -7.62 -9.12 -12.23
N ASN A 76 -7.09 -8.36 -13.18
CA ASN A 76 -7.74 -8.03 -14.45
C ASN A 76 -7.06 -8.77 -15.60
N SER A 77 -7.79 -8.93 -16.71
CA SER A 77 -7.28 -9.53 -17.95
C SER A 77 -6.22 -8.67 -18.68
N THR A 78 -5.98 -7.44 -18.24
CA THR A 78 -4.92 -6.56 -18.74
C THR A 78 -4.22 -5.83 -17.60
N ARG A 79 -2.91 -5.59 -17.73
CA ARG A 79 -2.11 -4.82 -16.75
C ARG A 79 -1.02 -4.01 -17.44
N ALA A 80 -0.88 -2.74 -17.05
CA ALA A 80 0.24 -1.91 -17.45
C ALA A 80 1.50 -2.29 -16.65
N VAL A 81 2.61 -2.48 -17.35
CA VAL A 81 3.90 -2.88 -16.77
C VAL A 81 5.00 -1.92 -17.23
N GLY A 82 5.84 -1.52 -16.27
CA GLY A 82 7.06 -0.77 -16.51
C GLY A 82 8.28 -1.63 -16.20
N ILE A 83 9.22 -1.72 -17.13
CA ILE A 83 10.52 -2.38 -16.91
C ILE A 83 11.64 -1.34 -16.89
N SER A 84 12.49 -1.42 -15.86
CA SER A 84 13.84 -0.86 -15.83
C SER A 84 14.83 -2.03 -15.72
N HIS A 85 15.90 -2.02 -16.51
CA HIS A 85 16.90 -3.08 -16.52
C HIS A 85 18.31 -2.48 -16.62
N ASN A 86 19.29 -3.09 -15.95
CA ASN A 86 20.72 -2.72 -15.94
C ASN A 86 20.97 -1.22 -15.75
N ASP A 87 20.44 -0.65 -14.67
CA ASP A 87 20.57 0.77 -14.31
C ASP A 87 20.19 1.76 -15.42
N SER A 88 19.37 1.32 -16.39
CA SER A 88 18.87 2.21 -17.42
C SER A 88 18.00 3.29 -16.77
N PRO A 89 18.25 4.59 -17.05
CA PRO A 89 17.42 5.67 -16.53
C PRO A 89 16.03 5.71 -17.20
N TYR A 90 15.77 4.83 -18.16
CA TYR A 90 14.54 4.81 -18.94
C TYR A 90 13.67 3.61 -18.57
N ILE A 91 12.40 3.90 -18.28
CA ILE A 91 11.38 2.89 -18.09
C ILE A 91 10.68 2.66 -19.43
N VAL A 92 10.57 1.40 -19.84
CA VAL A 92 9.74 1.02 -20.99
C VAL A 92 8.38 0.56 -20.46
N TRP A 93 7.32 1.19 -20.95
CA TRP A 93 5.94 0.88 -20.59
C TRP A 93 5.26 0.09 -21.69
N PHE A 94 4.52 -0.94 -21.31
CA PHE A 94 3.71 -1.75 -22.21
C PHE A 94 2.50 -2.34 -21.46
N ASN A 95 1.48 -2.73 -22.22
CA ASN A 95 0.31 -3.43 -21.66
C ASN A 95 0.46 -4.93 -21.89
N LEU A 96 0.28 -5.70 -20.82
CA LEU A 96 0.12 -7.14 -20.87
C LEU A 96 -1.34 -7.51 -21.00
N GLU A 97 -1.60 -8.54 -21.81
CA GLU A 97 -2.90 -9.16 -21.98
C GLU A 97 -2.86 -10.61 -21.49
N GLU A 98 -3.99 -11.07 -20.95
CA GLU A 98 -4.17 -12.45 -20.53
C GLU A 98 -3.94 -13.45 -21.67
N GLY A 99 -3.28 -14.57 -21.35
CA GLY A 99 -3.02 -15.66 -22.28
C GLY A 99 -1.86 -15.46 -23.27
N LYS A 100 -1.39 -14.23 -23.48
CA LYS A 100 -0.28 -13.92 -24.40
C LYS A 100 1.04 -13.73 -23.66
N VAL A 101 2.13 -14.21 -24.26
CA VAL A 101 3.49 -13.88 -23.83
C VAL A 101 3.95 -12.65 -24.60
N HIS A 102 4.32 -11.60 -23.89
CA HIS A 102 4.85 -10.37 -24.46
C HIS A 102 6.38 -10.40 -24.41
N HIS A 103 7.03 -10.10 -25.52
CA HIS A 103 8.49 -10.00 -25.60
C HIS A 103 8.87 -8.53 -25.68
N VAL A 104 9.85 -8.12 -24.87
CA VAL A 104 10.42 -6.77 -24.90
C VAL A 104 11.80 -6.87 -25.56
N PRO A 105 11.93 -6.52 -26.87
CA PRO A 105 13.17 -6.76 -27.62
C PRO A 105 14.38 -6.01 -27.05
N ARG A 106 14.16 -4.82 -26.48
CA ARG A 106 15.21 -3.95 -25.93
C ARG A 106 16.02 -4.62 -24.82
N PHE A 107 15.37 -5.44 -24.01
CA PHE A 107 15.98 -6.13 -22.87
C PHE A 107 16.04 -7.64 -23.06
N ASN A 108 15.53 -8.13 -24.20
CA ASN A 108 15.36 -9.54 -24.51
C ASN A 108 14.67 -10.33 -23.37
N LYS A 109 13.60 -9.75 -22.81
CA LYS A 109 12.83 -10.37 -21.72
C LYS A 109 11.42 -10.72 -22.16
N TYR A 110 10.92 -11.84 -21.66
CA TYR A 110 9.56 -12.33 -21.86
C TYR A 110 8.72 -12.12 -20.60
N PHE A 111 7.48 -11.68 -20.78
CA PHE A 111 6.52 -11.41 -19.72
C PHE A 111 5.20 -12.11 -20.03
N LYS A 112 4.53 -12.60 -18.98
CA LYS A 112 3.20 -13.19 -19.10
C LYS A 112 2.33 -12.74 -17.94
N LEU A 113 1.07 -12.42 -18.25
CA LEU A 113 0.10 -12.07 -17.22
C LEU A 113 -0.33 -13.34 -16.45
N ASP A 114 -0.25 -13.26 -15.13
CA ASP A 114 -0.69 -14.30 -14.20
C ASP A 114 -1.95 -13.80 -13.48
N ASN A 115 -3.11 -14.17 -14.04
CA ASN A 115 -4.40 -13.74 -13.53
C ASN A 115 -4.77 -14.54 -12.27
N LYS A 116 -4.84 -13.87 -11.12
CA LYS A 116 -5.20 -14.46 -9.82
C LYS A 116 -6.69 -14.40 -9.53
N ASN A 117 -7.49 -13.82 -10.43
CA ASN A 117 -8.93 -13.73 -10.24
C ASN A 117 -9.60 -15.10 -10.47
N PRO A 118 -10.28 -15.68 -9.46
CA PRO A 118 -10.97 -16.96 -9.62
C PRO A 118 -12.14 -16.89 -10.62
N ASN A 119 -12.63 -15.69 -10.93
CA ASN A 119 -13.71 -15.45 -11.89
C ASN A 119 -13.20 -15.01 -13.27
N ALA A 120 -11.90 -15.09 -13.53
CA ALA A 120 -11.30 -14.75 -14.82
C ALA A 120 -12.03 -15.47 -15.97
N GLY A 121 -12.49 -14.69 -16.97
CA GLY A 121 -13.27 -15.19 -18.11
C GLY A 121 -14.80 -15.01 -18.01
N HIS A 122 -15.35 -14.63 -16.85
CA HIS A 122 -16.75 -14.25 -16.70
C HIS A 122 -16.94 -12.74 -16.95
N HIS A 123 -16.66 -12.29 -18.17
CA HIS A 123 -17.02 -10.94 -18.56
C HIS A 123 -18.51 -10.96 -18.98
N HIS A 124 -19.37 -10.30 -18.21
CA HIS A 124 -20.76 -10.06 -18.62
C HIS A 124 -20.75 -9.29 -19.95
N HIS A 125 -21.28 -9.95 -20.99
CA HIS A 125 -21.59 -9.37 -22.29
C HIS A 125 -22.59 -8.22 -22.17
#